data_AF-A0A336N6G0-F1
#
_entry.id   AF-A0A336N6G0-F1
#
_cell.length_a   1.000
_cell.length_b   1.000
_cell.length_c   1.000
_cell.angle_alpha   90.00
_cell.angle_beta   90.00
_cell.angle_gamma   90.00
#
_symmetry.space_group_name_H-M   'P 1'
#
loop_
_entity.id
_entity.type
_entity.pdbx_description
1 polymer ?
#
loop_
_entity_poly.entity_id
_entity_poly.type
_entity_poly.pdbx_seq_one_letter_code
_entity_poly.pdbx_strand_id
1 'polypeptide(L)' 'MRVVQAGVIHKGDKLHLLSRPHPEFTIRHLNRLLSAPNHAEELEQALALEVLAPAFKRSLNSQLIKLQEKQS' A
#
# COMPACT_ATOMS: atom_id res chain seq x y z
N MET A 1 -0.96 0.83 10.73
CA MET A 1 -2.15 -0.03 10.95
C MET A 1 -3.31 0.88 11.30
N ARG A 2 -4.54 0.57 10.86
CA ARG A 2 -5.76 1.32 11.22
C ARG A 2 -6.62 0.45 12.14
N VAL A 3 -7.20 1.05 13.17
CA VAL A 3 -8.21 0.39 14.01
C VAL A 3 -9.53 0.37 13.25
N VAL A 4 -10.05 -0.83 12.97
CA VAL A 4 -11.36 -1.01 12.32
C VAL A 4 -12.48 -1.01 13.35
N GLN A 5 -12.24 -1.65 14.49
CA GLN A 5 -13.13 -1.70 15.64
C GLN A 5 -12.29 -1.55 16.91
N ALA A 6 -12.68 -0.65 17.81
CA ALA A 6 -12.01 -0.47 19.09
C ALA A 6 -12.33 -1.62 20.05
N GLY A 7 -11.41 -1.89 20.98
CA GLY A 7 -11.52 -2.95 21.97
C GLY A 7 -10.30 -3.00 22.87
N VAL A 8 -10.24 -4.00 23.75
CA VAL A 8 -9.10 -4.24 24.65
C VAL A 8 -8.23 -5.35 24.09
N ILE A 9 -6.91 -5.16 24.13
CA ILE A 9 -5.90 -6.16 23.78
C ILE A 9 -4.87 -6.24 24.89
N HIS A 10 -4.27 -7.41 25.08
CA HIS A 10 -3.23 -7.67 26.06
C HIS A 10 -1.95 -8.17 25.39
N LYS A 11 -0.82 -7.96 26.08
CA LYS A 11 0.46 -8.52 25.63
C LYS A 11 0.36 -10.05 25.65
N GLY A 12 0.69 -10.67 24.52
CA GLY A 12 0.61 -12.13 24.35
C GLY A 12 -0.61 -12.61 23.58
N ASP A 13 -1.58 -11.72 23.30
CA ASP A 13 -2.71 -12.04 22.43
C ASP A 13 -2.22 -12.38 21.02
N LYS A 14 -2.85 -13.39 20.41
CA LYS A 14 -2.51 -13.84 19.06
C LYS A 14 -3.16 -12.95 18.01
N LEU A 15 -2.41 -12.64 16.96
CA LEU A 15 -2.97 -12.04 15.76
C LEU A 15 -3.51 -13.13 14.84
N HIS A 16 -4.80 -13.06 14.53
CA HIS A 16 -5.46 -13.96 13.60
C HIS A 16 -5.75 -13.24 12.29
N LEU A 17 -5.32 -13.81 11.17
CA LEU A 17 -5.66 -13.31 9.84
C LEU A 17 -7.10 -13.68 9.52
N LEU A 18 -8.00 -12.69 9.48
CA LEU A 18 -9.41 -12.90 9.16
C LEU A 18 -9.69 -12.86 7.65
N SER A 19 -9.03 -11.96 6.93
CA SER A 19 -9.23 -11.78 5.48
C SER A 19 -7.97 -11.29 4.77
N ARG A 20 -7.89 -11.60 3.47
CA ARG A 20 -6.84 -11.13 2.56
C ARG A 20 -7.48 -10.66 1.24
N PRO A 21 -8.14 -9.48 1.23
CA PRO A 21 -8.88 -9.01 0.06
C PRO A 21 -7.96 -8.64 -1.13
N HIS A 22 -6.69 -8.33 -0.87
CA HIS A 22 -5.72 -7.92 -1.89
C HIS A 22 -4.45 -8.78 -1.78
N PRO A 23 -4.51 -10.07 -2.15
CA PRO A 23 -3.40 -11.01 -1.93
C PRO A 23 -2.12 -10.64 -2.69
N GLU A 24 -2.26 -10.07 -3.89
CA GLU A 24 -1.15 -9.66 -4.77
C GLU A 24 -0.38 -8.45 -4.20
N PHE A 25 -1.05 -7.58 -3.45
CA PHE A 25 -0.48 -6.35 -2.90
C PHE A 25 0.18 -6.58 -1.54
N THR A 26 1.28 -7.33 -1.55
CA THR A 26 2.08 -7.53 -0.35
C THR A 26 2.77 -6.24 0.11
N ILE A 27 3.09 -6.12 1.40
CA ILE A 27 3.85 -4.97 1.94
C ILE A 27 5.19 -4.81 1.21
N ARG A 28 5.87 -5.92 0.90
CA ARG A 28 7.12 -5.93 0.14
C ARG A 28 6.92 -5.35 -1.27
N HIS A 29 5.88 -5.79 -1.97
CA HIS A 29 5.57 -5.31 -3.31
C HIS A 29 5.28 -3.79 -3.30
N LEU A 30 4.44 -3.32 -2.38
CA LEU A 30 4.12 -1.90 -2.24
C LEU A 30 5.36 -1.05 -1.90
N ASN A 31 6.26 -1.54 -1.07
CA ASN A 31 7.51 -0.84 -0.77
C ASN A 31 8.44 -0.77 -1.98
N ARG A 32 8.50 -1.82 -2.81
CA ARG A 32 9.25 -1.79 -4.07
C ARG A 32 8.75 -0.68 -5.00
N LEU A 33 7.43 -0.50 -5.10
CA LEU A 33 6.84 0.58 -5.91
C LEU A 33 7.28 1.97 -5.45
N LEU A 34 7.52 2.16 -4.15
CA LEU A 34 8.04 3.43 -3.63
C LEU A 34 9.53 3.65 -3.91
N SER A 35 10.33 2.60 -4.00
CA SER A 35 11.78 2.70 -4.18
C SER A 35 12.22 2.63 -5.65
N ALA A 36 11.61 1.76 -6.43
CA ALA A 36 12.01 1.44 -7.81
C ALA A 36 10.78 0.96 -8.61
N PRO A 37 9.85 1.87 -8.95
CA PRO A 37 8.75 1.55 -9.84
C PRO A 37 9.26 1.34 -11.27
N ASN A 38 8.70 0.35 -11.97
CA ASN A 38 9.07 0.04 -13.35
C ASN A 38 8.01 0.55 -14.34
N HIS A 39 6.72 0.40 -13.99
CA HIS A 39 5.60 0.73 -14.86
C HIS A 39 4.58 1.60 -14.13
N ALA A 40 4.00 2.56 -14.85
CA ALA A 40 2.96 3.45 -14.32
C ALA A 40 1.71 2.66 -13.89
N GLU A 41 1.34 1.63 -14.65
CA GLU A 41 0.17 0.80 -14.37
C GLU A 41 0.23 0.16 -12.97
N GLU A 42 1.39 -0.32 -12.52
CA GLU A 42 1.53 -0.92 -11.18
C GLU A 42 1.27 0.12 -10.06
N LEU A 43 1.66 1.37 -10.30
CA LEU A 43 1.42 2.47 -9.36
C LEU A 43 -0.07 2.85 -9.34
N GLU A 44 -0.71 2.92 -10.50
CA GLU A 44 -2.13 3.22 -10.65
C GLU A 44 -3.01 2.15 -9.97
N GLN A 45 -2.70 0.87 -10.21
CA GLN A 45 -3.36 -0.25 -9.56
C GLN A 45 -3.21 -0.18 -8.02
N ALA A 46 -2.01 0.15 -7.52
CA ALA A 46 -1.80 0.32 -6.08
C ALA A 46 -2.57 1.53 -5.51
N LEU A 47 -2.64 2.65 -6.24
CA LEU A 47 -3.37 3.86 -5.83
C LEU A 47 -4.88 3.64 -5.69
N ALA A 48 -5.44 2.74 -6.50
CA ALA A 48 -6.84 2.33 -6.43
C ALA A 48 -7.21 1.58 -5.14
N LEU A 49 -6.25 1.07 -4.38
CA LEU A 49 -6.52 0.36 -3.12
C LEU A 49 -7.07 1.32 -2.05
N GLU A 50 -8.35 1.19 -1.70
CA GLU A 50 -9.00 2.03 -0.68
C GLU A 50 -8.34 1.91 0.70
N VAL A 51 -7.84 0.73 1.04
CA VAL A 51 -7.27 0.42 2.36
C VAL A 51 -5.92 1.08 2.63
N LEU A 52 -5.25 1.63 1.60
CA LEU A 52 -3.95 2.29 1.78
C LEU A 52 -4.08 3.63 2.51
N ALA A 53 -3.15 3.88 3.41
CA ALA A 53 -3.09 5.14 4.15
C ALA A 53 -2.91 6.33 3.18
N PRO A 54 -3.56 7.48 3.44
CA PRO A 54 -3.44 8.66 2.56
C PRO A 54 -2.00 9.12 2.34
N ALA A 55 -1.15 9.05 3.36
CA ALA A 55 0.26 9.39 3.24
C ALA A 55 1.00 8.49 2.25
N PHE A 56 0.71 7.18 2.26
CA PHE A 56 1.31 6.22 1.35
C PHE A 56 0.86 6.48 -0.10
N LYS A 57 -0.43 6.77 -0.31
CA LYS A 57 -0.97 7.15 -1.62
C LYS A 57 -0.30 8.41 -2.18
N ARG A 58 -0.06 9.43 -1.34
CA ARG A 58 0.70 10.62 -1.77
C ARG A 58 2.10 10.26 -2.25
N SER A 59 2.81 9.39 -1.53
CA SER A 59 4.15 8.94 -1.94
C SER A 59 4.12 8.14 -3.25
N LEU A 60 3.13 7.27 -3.47
CA LEU A 60 2.95 6.56 -4.75
C LEU A 60 2.66 7.52 -5.90
N ASN A 61 1.79 8.51 -5.70
CA ASN A 61 1.51 9.54 -6.72
C ASN A 61 2.77 10.33 -7.09
N SER A 62 3.62 10.69 -6.11
CA SER A 62 4.90 11.33 -6.39
C SER A 62 5.83 10.46 -7.24
N GLN A 63 5.81 9.13 -7.06
CA GLN A 63 6.57 8.22 -7.91
C GLN A 63 5.99 8.12 -9.32
N LEU A 64 4.65 8.12 -9.45
CA LEU A 64 3.98 8.08 -10.75
C LEU A 64 4.32 9.30 -11.61
N ILE A 65 4.24 10.50 -11.03
CA ILE A 65 4.59 11.76 -11.70
C ILE A 65 6.05 11.70 -12.18
N LYS A 66 6.99 11.33 -11.30
CA LYS A 66 8.42 11.19 -11.65
C LYS A 66 8.67 10.18 -12.77
N LEU A 67 7.88 9.11 -12.82
CA LEU A 67 8.01 8.08 -13.84
C LEU A 67 7.52 8.60 -15.20
N GLN A 68 6.39 9.30 -15.22
CA GLN A 68 5.80 9.90 -16.42
C GLN A 68 6.68 11.02 -16.99
N GLU A 69 7.30 11.85 -16.13
CA GLU A 69 8.25 12.90 -16.53
C GLU A 69 9.51 12.33 -17.21
N LYS A 70 9.95 11.12 -16.85
CA LYS A 70 11.11 10.47 -17.49
C LYS A 70 10.80 9.84 -18.84
N GLN A 71 9.52 9.60 -19.12
CA GLN A 71 9.05 8.95 -20.35
C GLN A 71 8.59 9.98 -21.41
N SER A 72 8.54 11.27 -21.04
CA SER A 72 8.23 12.40 -21.93
C SER A 72 9.51 13.01 -22.50
#